data_AF-A0A416WAP0-F1
#
_entry.id   AF-A0A416WAP0-F1
#
_cell.length_a   1.000
_cell.length_b   1.000
_cell.length_c   1.000
_cell.angle_alpha   90.00
_cell.angle_beta   90.00
_cell.angle_gamma   90.00
#
_symmetry.space_group_name_H-M   'P 1'
#
loop_
_entity.id
_entity.type
_entity.pdbx_description
1 polymer ?
#
loop_
_entity_poly.entity_id
_entity_poly.type
_entity_poly.pdbx_seq_one_letter_code
_entity_poly.pdbx_strand_id
1 'polypeptide(L)'
;MAYIKVKDRRRFERKEFRDYIKLSDDKVLDTKKNNIDLLGDDEIFVQLEDTQHYWISSHGRLTNNMRKDKTFFFHKMDSGDQKRSVHWTIVTYDIDGTALHEETSPEILVAKYFLIKPTGRNKVWHIDENMNNNYYKNLIYVSVEEYELLRKHVKTVAELGREQEYYDYNTVKGNPAYSIWAGIYARCYGGSSLLVNQCYDDAYMCDDWKNSRDSFAEWYSANYYECNGERMAVDKDLLCRGNKEYAPDKCCILPETINSALASATKRRSRYKSAKVYAIGVDYDKARDKFFARITPFGHDKQVKLHYWDTEEEAFQEYKLFKESEIRVLALRYRDKIPDRLFDALIKYEVRPYNPYES
;
A
#
# COMPACT_ATOMS: atom_id res chain seq x y z
N MET A 1 5.19 24.16 29.32
CA MET A 1 4.96 23.40 28.08
C MET A 1 3.59 22.76 28.16
N ALA A 2 2.64 23.23 27.34
CA ALA A 2 1.25 22.81 27.43
C ALA A 2 1.10 21.36 26.92
N TYR A 3 0.57 20.48 27.77
CA TYR A 3 0.19 19.12 27.40
C TYR A 3 -0.95 19.20 26.37
N ILE A 4 -0.64 18.97 25.10
CA ILE A 4 -1.65 18.82 24.06
C ILE A 4 -2.43 17.54 24.38
N LYS A 5 -3.73 17.66 24.65
CA LYS A 5 -4.59 16.49 24.87
C LYS A 5 -4.59 15.63 23.61
N VAL A 6 -4.64 14.30 23.75
CA VAL A 6 -4.61 13.33 22.63
C VAL A 6 -5.61 13.69 21.51
N LYS A 7 -6.77 14.27 21.86
CA LYS A 7 -7.78 14.73 20.89
C LYS A 7 -7.31 15.93 20.05
N ASP A 8 -6.58 16.87 20.64
CA ASP A 8 -6.06 18.06 19.96
C ASP A 8 -4.87 17.70 19.06
N ARG A 9 -4.04 16.74 19.51
CA ARG A 9 -2.97 16.15 18.70
C ARG A 9 -3.53 15.47 17.45
N ARG A 10 -4.54 14.62 17.61
CA ARG A 10 -5.25 13.98 16.47
C ARG A 10 -5.89 14.99 15.53
N ARG A 11 -6.45 16.09 16.05
CA ARG A 11 -7.04 17.15 15.21
C ARG A 11 -5.98 17.90 14.40
N PHE A 12 -4.81 18.14 14.99
CA PHE A 12 -3.68 18.76 14.31
C PHE A 12 -3.10 17.83 13.23
N GLU A 13 -2.84 16.56 13.57
CA GLU A 13 -2.39 15.51 12.63
C GLU A 13 -3.38 15.34 11.45
N ARG A 14 -4.69 15.37 11.71
CA ARG A 14 -5.73 15.36 10.66
C ARG A 14 -5.70 16.57 9.75
N LYS A 15 -5.45 17.76 10.31
CA LYS A 15 -5.32 19.00 9.52
C LYS A 15 -4.08 18.93 8.63
N GLU A 16 -2.94 18.58 9.20
CA GLU A 16 -1.68 18.45 8.45
C GLU A 16 -1.77 17.39 7.35
N PHE A 17 -2.38 16.23 7.62
CA PHE A 17 -2.57 15.20 6.60
C PHE A 17 -3.52 15.67 5.48
N ARG A 18 -4.63 16.32 5.81
CA ARG A 18 -5.55 16.87 4.79
C ARG A 18 -4.87 17.95 3.95
N ASP A 19 -4.09 18.82 4.59
CA ASP A 19 -3.35 19.87 3.91
C ASP A 19 -2.24 19.26 3.05
N TYR A 20 -1.59 18.18 3.50
CA TYR A 20 -0.60 17.40 2.74
C TYR A 20 -1.21 16.71 1.51
N ILE A 21 -2.32 15.99 1.68
CA ILE A 21 -3.03 15.33 0.57
C ILE A 21 -3.54 16.36 -0.42
N LYS A 22 -4.13 17.47 0.03
CA LYS A 22 -4.57 18.55 -0.86
C LYS A 22 -3.41 19.20 -1.61
N LEU A 23 -2.32 19.52 -0.92
CA LEU A 23 -1.12 20.10 -1.54
C LEU A 23 -0.51 19.14 -2.57
N SER A 24 -0.51 17.83 -2.28
CA SER A 24 -0.04 16.80 -3.20
C SER A 24 -1.01 16.60 -4.38
N ASP A 25 -2.32 16.61 -4.16
CA ASP A 25 -3.33 16.41 -5.21
C ASP A 25 -3.42 17.61 -6.15
N ASP A 26 -3.36 18.85 -5.63
CA ASP A 26 -3.36 20.08 -6.43
C ASP A 26 -2.11 20.20 -7.30
N LYS A 27 -0.95 19.74 -6.81
CA LYS A 27 0.30 19.72 -7.58
C LYS A 27 0.37 18.52 -8.53
N VAL A 28 -0.45 17.48 -8.41
CA VAL A 28 -0.37 16.31 -9.28
C VAL A 28 -1.35 16.39 -10.46
N LEU A 29 -0.87 16.12 -11.66
CA LEU A 29 -1.66 16.15 -12.87
C LEU A 29 -2.63 14.96 -12.96
N ASP A 30 -3.92 15.22 -13.22
CA ASP A 30 -4.89 14.16 -13.53
C ASP A 30 -4.69 13.64 -14.97
N THR A 31 -3.83 12.64 -15.11
CA THR A 31 -3.44 12.06 -16.41
C THR A 31 -4.62 11.44 -17.17
N LYS A 32 -5.59 10.83 -16.48
CA LYS A 32 -6.79 10.25 -17.13
C LYS A 32 -7.68 11.31 -17.74
N LYS A 33 -7.92 12.41 -17.02
CA LYS A 33 -8.71 13.54 -17.54
C LYS A 33 -8.08 14.14 -18.79
N ASN A 34 -6.75 14.11 -18.87
CA ASN A 34 -5.97 14.68 -19.97
C ASN A 34 -5.52 13.64 -21.02
N ASN A 35 -6.02 12.40 -20.96
CA ASN A 35 -5.66 11.29 -21.86
C ASN A 35 -4.15 11.07 -22.03
N ILE A 36 -3.41 11.09 -20.91
CA ILE A 36 -1.97 10.82 -20.88
C ILE A 36 -1.74 9.37 -20.47
N ASP A 37 -1.11 8.60 -21.34
CA ASP A 37 -0.67 7.23 -21.05
C ASP A 37 0.57 7.24 -20.16
N LEU A 38 0.54 6.39 -19.13
CA LEU A 38 1.64 6.20 -18.18
C LEU A 38 2.64 5.16 -18.70
N LEU A 39 3.93 5.34 -18.39
CA LEU A 39 5.02 4.39 -18.63
C LEU A 39 5.02 3.25 -17.60
N GLY A 40 4.48 3.48 -16.41
CA GLY A 40 4.38 2.52 -15.32
C GLY A 40 3.27 2.89 -14.33
N ASP A 41 2.85 1.93 -13.50
CA ASP A 41 1.78 2.12 -12.50
C ASP A 41 2.17 3.13 -11.41
N ASP A 42 3.46 3.38 -11.23
CA ASP A 42 4.04 4.32 -10.27
C ASP A 42 4.39 5.68 -10.90
N GLU A 43 4.02 5.91 -12.16
CA GLU A 43 4.26 7.19 -12.82
C GLU A 43 3.25 8.25 -12.41
N ILE A 44 3.77 9.34 -11.86
CA ILE A 44 3.02 10.50 -11.39
C ILE A 44 3.68 11.77 -11.93
N PHE A 45 2.86 12.78 -12.25
CA PHE A 45 3.29 14.06 -12.80
C PHE A 45 3.05 15.17 -11.79
N VAL A 46 4.12 15.86 -11.38
CA VAL A 46 4.07 16.93 -10.38
C VAL A 46 4.33 18.27 -11.05
N GLN A 47 3.50 19.27 -10.74
CA GLN A 47 3.62 20.62 -11.25
C GLN A 47 4.89 21.27 -10.71
N LEU A 48 5.63 21.93 -11.59
CA LEU A 48 6.81 22.68 -11.18
C LEU A 48 6.39 23.93 -10.39
N GLU A 49 7.05 24.18 -9.26
CA GLU A 49 6.94 25.41 -8.48
C GLU A 49 7.18 26.63 -9.37
N ASP A 50 6.45 27.70 -9.07
CA ASP A 50 6.50 28.97 -9.80
C ASP A 50 6.20 28.84 -11.31
N THR A 51 5.54 27.74 -11.71
CA THR A 51 4.97 27.55 -13.05
C THR A 51 3.50 27.22 -12.97
N GLN A 52 2.74 27.60 -14.01
CA GLN A 52 1.34 27.16 -14.16
C GLN A 52 1.16 26.04 -15.18
N HIS A 53 2.19 25.79 -16.00
CA HIS A 53 2.04 25.03 -17.22
C HIS A 53 3.03 23.88 -17.37
N TYR A 54 3.93 23.62 -16.41
CA TYR A 54 4.91 22.55 -16.52
C TYR A 54 4.70 21.47 -15.46
N TRP A 55 4.81 20.22 -15.88
CA TRP A 55 4.78 19.05 -15.00
C TRP A 55 5.92 18.10 -15.34
N ILE A 56 6.60 17.59 -14.32
CA ILE A 56 7.64 16.56 -14.43
C ILE A 56 7.13 15.24 -13.87
N SER A 57 7.32 14.14 -14.60
CA SER A 57 6.97 12.81 -14.11
C SER A 57 8.07 12.20 -13.25
N SER A 58 7.74 11.22 -12.40
CA SER A 58 8.71 10.37 -11.69
C SER A 58 9.65 9.56 -12.62
N HIS A 59 9.35 9.50 -13.93
CA HIS A 59 10.16 8.86 -14.97
C HIS A 59 10.95 9.86 -15.86
N GLY A 60 10.96 11.15 -15.51
CA GLY A 60 11.67 12.16 -16.30
C GLY A 60 10.96 12.63 -17.58
N ARG A 61 9.65 12.40 -17.76
CA ARG A 61 8.82 13.06 -18.78
C ARG A 61 8.44 14.47 -18.35
N LEU A 62 8.97 15.49 -19.05
CA LEU A 62 8.48 16.86 -18.92
C LEU A 62 7.35 17.11 -19.91
N THR A 63 6.23 17.63 -19.42
CA THR A 63 5.09 18.00 -20.24
C THR A 63 4.60 19.40 -19.91
N ASN A 64 3.99 20.07 -20.88
CA ASN A 64 3.35 21.36 -20.66
C ASN A 64 2.08 21.55 -21.48
N ASN A 65 1.18 22.42 -21.03
CA ASN A 65 -0.09 22.74 -21.71
C ASN A 65 -0.17 24.20 -22.20
N MET A 66 0.97 24.78 -22.59
CA MET A 66 1.06 26.18 -23.03
C MET A 66 0.44 26.44 -24.41
N ARG A 67 0.07 25.39 -25.15
CA ARG A 67 -0.61 25.54 -26.45
C ARG A 67 -1.97 26.21 -26.28
N LYS A 68 -2.42 26.93 -27.31
CA LYS A 68 -3.71 27.67 -27.29
C LYS A 68 -4.91 26.77 -27.01
N ASP A 69 -4.86 25.54 -27.51
CA ASP A 69 -5.89 24.51 -27.33
C ASP A 69 -5.74 23.72 -26.00
N LYS A 70 -4.79 24.11 -25.15
CA LYS A 70 -4.46 23.45 -23.87
C LYS A 70 -4.06 21.98 -24.01
N THR A 71 -3.69 21.53 -25.20
CA THR A 71 -3.14 20.19 -25.41
C THR A 71 -1.76 20.07 -24.77
N PHE A 72 -1.49 18.89 -24.21
CA PHE A 72 -0.21 18.59 -23.58
C PHE A 72 0.87 18.30 -24.63
N PHE A 73 2.02 18.94 -24.48
CA PHE A 73 3.22 18.71 -25.28
C PHE A 73 4.32 18.10 -24.42
N PHE A 74 4.84 16.96 -24.87
CA PHE A 74 5.94 16.26 -24.23
C PHE A 74 7.27 16.68 -24.84
N HIS A 75 8.22 17.03 -23.98
CA HIS A 75 9.58 17.37 -24.38
C HIS A 75 10.41 16.11 -24.67
N LYS A 76 11.44 16.26 -25.51
CA LYS A 76 12.37 15.16 -25.81
C LYS A 76 13.11 14.76 -24.52
N MET A 77 13.20 13.46 -24.25
CA MET A 77 13.86 12.92 -23.06
C MET A 77 15.26 12.38 -23.31
N ASP A 78 15.53 11.92 -24.52
CA ASP A 78 16.77 11.22 -24.87
C ASP A 78 17.63 12.12 -25.78
N SER A 79 18.88 12.32 -25.41
CA SER A 79 19.83 13.09 -26.20
C SER A 79 20.27 12.31 -27.46
N GLY A 80 20.15 10.99 -27.47
CA GLY A 80 20.74 10.04 -28.41
C GLY A 80 22.10 9.50 -27.95
N ASP A 81 22.60 9.95 -26.80
CA ASP A 81 23.87 9.56 -26.19
C ASP A 81 23.65 9.20 -24.72
N GLN A 82 23.98 7.97 -24.33
CA GLN A 82 23.82 7.49 -22.96
C GLN A 82 24.65 8.29 -21.93
N LYS A 83 25.65 9.04 -22.39
CA LYS A 83 26.54 9.87 -21.57
C LYS A 83 26.16 11.35 -21.55
N ARG A 84 25.00 11.73 -22.10
CA ARG A 84 24.55 13.12 -22.13
C ARG A 84 23.06 13.20 -21.85
N SER A 85 22.67 14.08 -20.94
CA SER A 85 21.27 14.42 -20.74
C SER A 85 20.80 15.44 -21.78
N VAL A 86 19.48 15.51 -21.98
CA VAL A 86 18.85 16.63 -22.69
C VAL A 86 18.81 17.87 -21.80
N HIS A 87 18.84 19.04 -22.43
CA HIS A 87 18.66 20.31 -21.74
C HIS A 87 17.31 20.91 -22.09
N TRP A 88 16.64 21.45 -21.08
CA TRP A 88 15.35 22.11 -21.23
C TRP A 88 15.44 23.52 -20.64
N THR A 89 14.81 24.46 -21.32
CA THR A 89 14.53 25.79 -20.77
C THR A 89 13.08 25.82 -20.31
N ILE A 90 12.86 26.00 -19.00
CA ILE A 90 11.52 26.20 -18.43
C ILE A 90 11.29 27.67 -18.15
N VAL A 91 10.04 28.10 -18.24
CA VAL A 91 9.63 29.48 -17.90
C VAL A 91 8.96 29.46 -16.54
N THR A 92 9.56 30.14 -15.58
CA THR A 92 9.04 30.38 -14.22
C THR A 92 8.63 31.86 -14.09
N TYR A 93 7.94 32.20 -13.01
CA TYR A 93 7.49 33.57 -12.75
C TYR A 93 7.92 34.03 -11.36
N ASP A 94 8.53 35.22 -11.27
CA ASP A 94 8.83 35.85 -9.98
C ASP A 94 7.53 36.39 -9.33
N ILE A 95 7.62 36.82 -8.07
CA ILE A 95 6.49 37.33 -7.26
C ILE A 95 5.78 38.50 -7.94
N ASP A 96 6.50 39.30 -8.73
CA ASP A 96 5.96 40.43 -9.49
C ASP A 96 5.37 40.04 -10.87
N GLY A 97 5.42 38.75 -11.23
CA GLY A 97 4.95 38.21 -12.50
C GLY A 97 5.97 38.26 -13.64
N THR A 98 7.22 38.64 -13.39
CA THR A 98 8.29 38.63 -14.39
C THR A 98 8.64 37.21 -14.81
N ALA A 99 8.66 36.96 -16.13
CA ALA A 99 9.05 35.67 -16.67
C ALA A 99 10.57 35.45 -16.57
N LEU A 100 10.97 34.35 -15.96
CA LEU A 100 12.36 33.92 -15.81
C LEU A 100 12.57 32.62 -16.61
N HIS A 101 13.71 32.53 -17.29
CA HIS A 101 14.11 31.33 -18.02
C HIS A 101 15.12 30.55 -17.20
N GLU A 102 14.75 29.35 -16.77
CA GLU A 102 15.63 28.45 -16.00
C GLU A 102 16.08 27.29 -16.90
N GLU A 103 17.39 27.15 -17.06
CA GLU A 103 18.00 25.99 -17.72
C GLU A 103 18.05 24.81 -16.76
N THR A 104 17.55 23.66 -17.19
CA THR A 104 17.46 22.46 -16.37
C THR A 104 17.62 21.20 -17.23
N SER A 105 17.56 20.05 -16.58
CA SER A 105 17.63 18.73 -17.20
C SER A 105 16.70 17.76 -16.47
N PRO A 106 16.30 16.64 -17.11
CA PRO A 106 15.42 15.65 -16.51
C PRO A 106 15.85 15.21 -15.11
N GLU A 107 17.12 14.85 -14.92
CA GLU A 107 17.64 14.36 -13.64
C GLU A 107 17.60 15.43 -12.54
N ILE A 108 17.79 16.71 -12.89
CA ILE A 108 17.74 17.81 -11.93
C ILE A 108 16.31 18.00 -11.45
N LEU A 109 15.34 18.04 -12.37
CA LEU A 109 13.93 18.18 -12.00
C LEU A 109 13.44 16.94 -11.25
N VAL A 110 13.71 15.73 -11.74
CA VAL A 110 13.27 14.51 -11.05
C VAL A 110 13.86 14.45 -9.64
N ALA A 111 15.16 14.75 -9.47
CA ALA A 111 15.75 14.80 -8.13
C ALA A 111 15.11 15.87 -7.24
N LYS A 112 14.86 17.07 -7.77
CA LYS A 112 14.24 18.17 -7.00
C LYS A 112 12.86 17.80 -6.45
N TYR A 113 12.04 17.11 -7.24
CA TYR A 113 10.64 16.84 -6.88
C TYR A 113 10.45 15.46 -6.23
N PHE A 114 11.22 14.43 -6.60
CA PHE A 114 10.95 13.07 -6.12
C PHE A 114 11.94 12.57 -5.07
N LEU A 115 13.09 13.23 -4.87
CA LEU A 115 14.12 12.80 -3.91
C LEU A 115 14.23 13.78 -2.74
N ILE A 116 14.34 13.24 -1.52
CA ILE A 116 14.67 14.03 -0.34
C ILE A 116 16.17 14.32 -0.39
N LYS A 117 16.53 15.60 -0.52
CA LYS A 117 17.91 16.06 -0.62
C LYS A 117 18.61 16.04 0.75
N PRO A 118 19.64 15.20 0.96
CA PRO A 118 20.39 15.20 2.21
C PRO A 118 21.29 16.43 2.31
N THR A 119 21.52 16.92 3.53
CA THR A 119 22.44 18.04 3.77
C THR A 119 23.85 17.73 3.23
N GLY A 120 24.45 18.70 2.52
CA GLY A 120 25.79 18.59 1.95
C GLY A 120 25.91 17.82 0.63
N ARG A 121 24.80 17.36 0.05
CA ARG A 121 24.79 16.55 -1.19
C ARG A 121 24.01 17.25 -2.29
N ASN A 122 24.74 17.74 -3.28
CA ASN A 122 24.22 18.67 -4.28
C ASN A 122 24.33 18.15 -5.72
N LYS A 123 24.92 16.96 -5.92
CA LYS A 123 25.04 16.31 -7.23
C LYS A 123 24.06 15.15 -7.30
N VAL A 124 23.56 14.88 -8.51
CA VAL A 124 22.71 13.72 -8.82
C VAL A 124 23.56 12.72 -9.58
N TRP A 125 23.45 11.44 -9.20
CA TRP A 125 24.11 10.32 -9.87
C TRP A 125 23.05 9.33 -10.37
N HIS A 126 23.24 8.82 -11.59
CA HIS A 126 22.45 7.74 -12.17
C HIS A 126 23.06 6.40 -11.77
N ILE A 127 22.31 5.58 -11.03
CA ILE A 127 22.81 4.31 -10.47
C ILE A 127 23.26 3.34 -11.56
N ASP A 128 22.55 3.31 -12.69
CA ASP A 128 22.88 2.50 -13.87
C ASP A 128 23.85 3.17 -14.87
N GLU A 129 24.32 4.37 -14.56
CA GLU A 129 25.20 5.20 -15.40
C GLU A 129 24.62 5.56 -16.78
N ASN A 130 23.31 5.37 -16.99
CA ASN A 130 22.60 5.80 -18.18
C ASN A 130 21.93 7.15 -17.91
N MET A 131 22.48 8.22 -18.49
CA MET A 131 21.98 9.58 -18.27
C MET A 131 20.57 9.82 -18.82
N ASN A 132 20.06 8.91 -19.66
CA ASN A 132 18.69 8.97 -20.16
C ASN A 132 17.69 8.20 -19.27
N ASN A 133 18.17 7.38 -18.31
CA ASN A 133 17.31 6.69 -17.36
C ASN A 133 17.01 7.57 -16.14
N ASN A 134 16.06 8.49 -16.32
CA ASN A 134 15.67 9.47 -15.31
C ASN A 134 14.53 8.99 -14.41
N TYR A 135 14.36 7.67 -14.26
CA TYR A 135 13.48 7.11 -13.24
C TYR A 135 13.98 7.49 -11.85
N TYR A 136 13.11 8.04 -11.00
CA TYR A 136 13.53 8.62 -9.73
C TYR A 136 14.30 7.64 -8.81
N LYS A 137 13.95 6.34 -8.80
CA LYS A 137 14.70 5.33 -8.02
C LYS A 137 16.04 4.94 -8.62
N ASN A 138 16.32 5.35 -9.85
CA ASN A 138 17.64 5.24 -10.46
C ASN A 138 18.54 6.45 -10.13
N LEU A 139 18.03 7.44 -9.40
CA LEU A 139 18.78 8.64 -9.04
C LEU A 139 19.15 8.64 -7.55
N ILE A 140 20.31 9.21 -7.23
CA ILE A 140 20.76 9.41 -5.84
C ILE A 140 21.51 10.74 -5.69
N TYR A 141 21.26 11.44 -4.58
CA TYR A 141 22.03 12.61 -4.20
C TYR A 141 23.38 12.21 -3.60
N VAL A 142 24.46 12.77 -4.16
CA VAL A 142 25.84 12.55 -3.76
C VAL A 142 26.58 13.86 -3.51
N SER A 143 27.65 13.80 -2.71
CA SER A 143 28.61 14.89 -2.59
C SER A 143 29.45 15.02 -3.87
N VAL A 144 30.17 16.13 -4.01
CA VAL A 144 31.10 16.31 -5.14
C VAL A 144 32.21 15.27 -5.14
N GLU A 145 32.71 14.90 -3.96
CA GLU A 145 33.73 13.86 -3.79
C GLU A 145 33.18 12.48 -4.15
N GLU A 146 32.02 12.11 -3.62
CA GLU A 146 31.34 10.85 -3.92
C GLU A 146 31.09 10.71 -5.44
N TYR A 147 30.64 11.78 -6.09
CA TYR A 147 30.43 11.81 -7.55
C TYR A 147 31.71 11.45 -8.33
N GLU A 148 32.85 12.06 -7.97
CA GLU A 148 34.13 11.77 -8.63
C GLU A 148 34.65 10.36 -8.35
N LEU A 149 34.39 9.81 -7.16
CA LEU A 149 34.73 8.43 -6.82
C LEU A 149 33.89 7.42 -7.62
N LEU A 150 32.58 7.67 -7.75
CA LEU A 150 31.68 6.85 -8.57
C LEU A 150 32.08 6.92 -10.05
N ARG A 151 32.31 8.12 -10.57
CA ARG A 151 32.75 8.35 -11.96
C ARG A 151 34.05 7.65 -12.33
N LYS A 152 34.97 7.52 -11.37
CA LYS A 152 36.25 6.81 -11.56
C LYS A 152 36.14 5.32 -11.23
N HIS A 153 34.96 4.83 -10.89
CA HIS A 153 34.71 3.47 -10.40
C HIS A 153 35.61 3.04 -9.24
N VAL A 154 36.02 4.02 -8.41
CA VAL A 154 36.78 3.76 -7.17
C VAL A 154 35.83 3.29 -6.07
N LYS A 155 34.56 3.67 -6.17
CA LYS A 155 33.49 3.33 -5.24
C LYS A 155 32.22 2.97 -6.02
N THR A 156 31.40 2.10 -5.44
CA THR A 156 30.07 1.75 -5.94
C THR A 156 28.98 2.44 -5.10
N VAL A 157 27.75 2.49 -5.63
CA VAL A 157 26.60 3.05 -4.89
C VAL A 157 26.35 2.28 -3.59
N ALA A 158 26.48 0.95 -3.60
CA ALA A 158 26.29 0.11 -2.41
C ALA A 158 27.28 0.46 -1.28
N GLU A 159 28.52 0.82 -1.63
CA GLU A 159 29.56 1.21 -0.65
C GLU A 159 29.33 2.61 -0.05
N LEU A 160 28.34 3.38 -0.53
CA LEU A 160 27.94 4.63 0.12
C LEU A 160 27.27 4.39 1.49
N GLY A 161 26.79 3.17 1.75
CA GLY A 161 26.25 2.77 3.06
C GLY A 161 24.94 3.47 3.44
N ARG A 162 24.16 3.91 2.44
CA ARG A 162 22.87 4.59 2.64
C ARG A 162 21.93 4.35 1.47
N GLU A 163 20.65 4.47 1.75
CA GLU A 163 19.60 4.50 0.73
C GLU A 163 19.16 5.95 0.44
N GLN A 164 18.66 6.19 -0.76
CA GLN A 164 18.05 7.47 -1.12
C GLN A 164 16.61 7.49 -0.61
N GLU A 165 16.24 8.54 0.13
CA GLU A 165 14.86 8.77 0.55
C GLU A 165 14.08 9.57 -0.50
N TYR A 166 12.76 9.36 -0.57
CA TYR A 166 11.92 9.92 -1.63
C TYR A 166 10.70 10.64 -1.06
N TYR A 167 10.18 11.63 -1.79
CA TYR A 167 8.89 12.23 -1.47
C TYR A 167 7.76 11.26 -1.82
N ASP A 168 6.80 11.11 -0.89
CA ASP A 168 5.62 10.26 -1.09
C ASP A 168 4.42 11.06 -1.60
N TYR A 169 4.26 11.14 -2.91
CA TYR A 169 3.11 11.78 -3.52
C TYR A 169 1.86 10.88 -3.42
N ASN A 170 1.17 11.02 -2.30
CA ASN A 170 -0.12 10.41 -2.07
C ASN A 170 -1.19 11.06 -2.94
N THR A 171 -1.33 10.60 -4.19
CA THR A 171 -2.47 10.97 -5.02
C THR A 171 -3.73 10.26 -4.53
N VAL A 172 -4.89 10.87 -4.72
CA VAL A 172 -6.18 10.24 -4.39
C VAL A 172 -6.42 8.93 -5.18
N LYS A 173 -5.69 8.69 -6.27
CA LYS A 173 -5.74 7.45 -7.07
C LYS A 173 -4.68 6.41 -6.66
N GLY A 174 -3.54 6.82 -6.10
CA GLY A 174 -2.43 5.94 -5.74
C GLY A 174 -2.42 5.48 -4.28
N ASN A 175 -3.16 6.17 -3.39
CA ASN A 175 -3.23 5.75 -1.99
C ASN A 175 -4.00 4.42 -1.87
N PRO A 176 -3.36 3.31 -1.46
CA PRO A 176 -3.99 2.00 -1.37
C PRO A 176 -5.21 2.01 -0.44
N ALA A 177 -5.28 2.95 0.51
CA ALA A 177 -6.41 3.11 1.40
C ALA A 177 -7.73 3.29 0.65
N TYR A 178 -7.78 4.01 -0.48
CA TYR A 178 -9.05 4.20 -1.21
C TYR A 178 -9.53 2.91 -1.88
N SER A 179 -8.61 2.09 -2.39
CA SER A 179 -8.95 0.78 -2.95
C SER A 179 -9.44 -0.20 -1.87
N ILE A 180 -8.80 -0.17 -0.70
CA ILE A 180 -9.18 -0.98 0.46
C ILE A 180 -10.54 -0.52 1.01
N TRP A 181 -10.75 0.80 1.11
CA TRP A 181 -12.02 1.41 1.48
C TRP A 181 -13.14 0.95 0.55
N ALA A 182 -12.93 1.01 -0.77
CA ALA A 182 -13.92 0.57 -1.74
C ALA A 182 -14.23 -0.93 -1.59
N GLY A 183 -13.21 -1.75 -1.30
CA GLY A 183 -13.39 -3.17 -0.98
C GLY A 183 -14.20 -3.40 0.29
N ILE A 184 -13.95 -2.64 1.37
CA ILE A 184 -14.74 -2.69 2.61
C ILE A 184 -16.18 -2.22 2.34
N TYR A 185 -16.35 -1.10 1.65
CA TYR A 185 -17.64 -0.51 1.32
C TYR A 185 -18.50 -1.46 0.50
N ALA A 186 -17.91 -2.13 -0.52
CA ALA A 186 -18.59 -3.14 -1.31
C ALA A 186 -19.03 -4.35 -0.47
N ARG A 187 -18.24 -4.77 0.54
CA ARG A 187 -18.66 -5.84 1.46
C ARG A 187 -19.81 -5.42 2.37
N CYS A 188 -19.87 -4.15 2.77
CA CYS A 188 -20.92 -3.63 3.65
C CYS A 188 -22.21 -3.23 2.91
N TYR A 189 -22.09 -2.73 1.68
CA TYR A 189 -23.18 -2.04 0.97
C TYR A 189 -23.29 -2.41 -0.50
N GLY A 190 -22.40 -3.27 -1.02
CA GLY A 190 -22.44 -3.73 -2.42
C GLY A 190 -23.58 -4.72 -2.66
N GLY A 191 -24.27 -4.55 -3.79
CA GLY A 191 -25.39 -5.40 -4.21
C GLY A 191 -25.03 -6.89 -4.28
N SER A 192 -26.05 -7.70 -4.00
CA SER A 192 -26.03 -9.16 -3.82
C SER A 192 -25.39 -9.96 -4.97
N SER A 193 -24.09 -10.26 -4.86
CA SER A 193 -23.56 -11.49 -5.46
C SER A 193 -23.74 -12.63 -4.45
N LEU A 194 -24.53 -13.64 -4.83
CA LEU A 194 -24.99 -14.76 -3.99
C LEU A 194 -23.89 -15.58 -3.29
N LEU A 195 -22.62 -15.36 -3.64
CA LEU A 195 -21.45 -16.09 -3.14
C LEU A 195 -20.55 -15.30 -2.18
N VAL A 196 -20.59 -13.95 -2.20
CA VAL A 196 -19.71 -13.10 -1.35
C VAL A 196 -20.43 -12.63 -0.09
N ASN A 197 -21.76 -12.48 -0.12
CA ASN A 197 -22.50 -11.77 0.92
C ASN A 197 -22.68 -12.53 2.25
N GLN A 198 -22.79 -13.86 2.26
CA GLN A 198 -23.22 -14.57 3.49
C GLN A 198 -22.20 -14.50 4.65
N CYS A 199 -20.90 -14.32 4.37
CA CYS A 199 -19.88 -14.20 5.43
C CYS A 199 -19.83 -12.79 6.04
N TYR A 200 -20.53 -11.83 5.43
CA TYR A 200 -20.56 -10.41 5.79
C TYR A 200 -22.00 -9.91 5.97
N ASP A 201 -22.97 -10.82 6.08
CA ASP A 201 -24.33 -10.45 6.46
C ASP A 201 -24.24 -9.62 7.76
N ASP A 202 -24.71 -8.37 7.68
CA ASP A 202 -24.66 -7.32 8.71
C ASP A 202 -23.33 -6.59 8.97
N ALA A 203 -22.29 -6.78 8.15
CA ALA A 203 -21.08 -5.96 8.29
C ALA A 203 -21.33 -4.51 7.84
N TYR A 204 -20.90 -3.52 8.62
CA TYR A 204 -21.07 -2.09 8.30
C TYR A 204 -19.81 -1.28 8.63
N MET A 205 -19.68 -0.09 8.06
CA MET A 205 -18.63 0.87 8.43
C MET A 205 -19.20 1.85 9.45
N CYS A 206 -18.37 2.34 10.38
CA CYS A 206 -18.76 3.47 11.22
C CYS A 206 -19.12 4.69 10.35
N ASP A 207 -19.95 5.59 10.88
CA ASP A 207 -20.50 6.72 10.10
C ASP A 207 -19.40 7.61 9.49
N ASP A 208 -18.30 7.82 10.21
CA ASP A 208 -17.16 8.62 9.72
C ASP A 208 -16.55 8.01 8.46
N TRP A 209 -16.32 6.69 8.46
CA TRP A 209 -15.72 5.99 7.32
C TRP A 209 -16.71 5.78 6.18
N LYS A 210 -18.00 5.57 6.49
CA LYS A 210 -19.06 5.45 5.49
C LYS A 210 -19.24 6.74 4.70
N ASN A 211 -19.25 7.89 5.40
CA ASN A 211 -19.54 9.19 4.80
C ASN A 211 -18.27 9.92 4.32
N SER A 212 -17.07 9.46 4.69
CA SER A 212 -15.81 10.04 4.25
C SER A 212 -14.73 8.98 4.05
N ARG A 213 -14.42 8.71 2.78
CA ARG A 213 -13.26 7.88 2.40
C ARG A 213 -11.93 8.47 2.89
N ASP A 214 -11.86 9.78 3.08
CA ASP A 214 -10.65 10.46 3.56
C ASP A 214 -10.45 10.20 5.07
N SER A 215 -11.51 10.15 5.87
CA SER A 215 -11.42 9.74 7.27
C SER A 215 -10.88 8.31 7.44
N PHE A 216 -11.17 7.42 6.48
CA PHE A 216 -10.55 6.09 6.43
C PHE A 216 -9.08 6.16 6.01
N ALA A 217 -8.75 6.92 4.97
CA ALA A 217 -7.38 7.09 4.49
C ALA A 217 -6.45 7.71 5.56
N GLU A 218 -6.96 8.65 6.35
CA GLU A 218 -6.29 9.21 7.52
C GLU A 218 -5.96 8.12 8.55
N TRP A 219 -6.94 7.30 8.93
CA TRP A 219 -6.70 6.19 9.86
C TRP A 219 -5.73 5.17 9.28
N TYR A 220 -5.89 4.82 8.01
CA TYR A 220 -5.04 3.85 7.34
C TYR A 220 -3.58 4.31 7.38
N SER A 221 -3.32 5.54 6.93
CA SER A 221 -1.97 6.13 6.90
C SER A 221 -1.36 6.22 8.30
N ALA A 222 -2.15 6.61 9.30
CA ALA A 222 -1.67 6.70 10.69
C ALA A 222 -1.38 5.34 11.36
N ASN A 223 -1.88 4.24 10.80
CA ASN A 223 -1.65 2.88 11.31
C ASN A 223 -0.82 2.01 10.36
N TYR A 224 -0.45 2.54 9.19
CA TYR A 224 0.24 1.79 8.14
C TYR A 224 1.69 1.51 8.55
N TYR A 225 2.15 0.34 8.16
CA TYR A 225 3.54 -0.10 8.25
C TYR A 225 3.81 -1.05 7.09
N GLU A 226 5.05 -1.11 6.63
CA GLU A 226 5.43 -1.93 5.49
C GLU A 226 5.98 -3.29 5.94
N CYS A 227 5.72 -4.34 5.15
CA CYS A 227 6.26 -5.68 5.34
C CYS A 227 6.96 -6.17 4.07
N ASN A 228 8.16 -5.64 3.78
CA ASN A 228 8.98 -6.02 2.62
C ASN A 228 8.22 -5.97 1.28
N GLY A 229 7.48 -4.89 1.00
CA GLY A 229 6.65 -4.77 -0.20
C GLY A 229 5.44 -5.70 -0.28
N GLU A 230 5.11 -6.47 0.77
CA GLU A 230 3.88 -7.26 0.81
C GLU A 230 2.64 -6.36 0.86
N ARG A 231 1.57 -6.79 0.19
CA ARG A 231 0.27 -6.13 0.26
C ARG A 231 -0.28 -6.17 1.68
N MET A 232 -0.85 -5.04 2.11
CA MET A 232 -1.45 -4.89 3.43
C MET A 232 -2.98 -4.87 3.33
N ALA A 233 -3.64 -5.57 4.23
CA ALA A 233 -5.09 -5.71 4.30
C ALA A 233 -5.64 -5.18 5.63
N VAL A 234 -6.89 -4.72 5.62
CA VAL A 234 -7.61 -4.31 6.84
C VAL A 234 -8.47 -5.45 7.35
N ASP A 235 -8.26 -5.82 8.60
CA ASP A 235 -9.00 -6.85 9.31
C ASP A 235 -9.75 -6.25 10.52
N LYS A 236 -11.00 -6.67 10.74
CA LYS A 236 -11.88 -6.18 11.82
C LYS A 236 -12.07 -7.19 12.97
N ASP A 237 -11.46 -8.38 12.86
CA ASP A 237 -11.84 -9.57 13.62
C ASP A 237 -10.72 -10.07 14.54
N LEU A 238 -9.45 -9.81 14.23
CA LEU A 238 -8.30 -10.21 15.04
C LEU A 238 -8.35 -9.60 16.44
N LEU A 239 -8.65 -8.30 16.53
CA LEU A 239 -8.71 -7.57 17.80
C LEU A 239 -10.10 -7.60 18.45
N CYS A 240 -11.16 -7.74 17.65
CA CYS A 240 -12.55 -7.74 18.10
C CYS A 240 -13.34 -8.85 17.41
N ARG A 241 -13.11 -10.11 17.81
CA ARG A 241 -13.73 -11.27 17.16
C ARG A 241 -15.27 -11.20 17.20
N GLY A 242 -15.91 -11.46 16.07
CA GLY A 242 -17.38 -11.45 15.97
C GLY A 242 -17.96 -10.05 15.82
N ASN A 243 -17.13 -9.01 15.76
CA ASN A 243 -17.56 -7.65 15.50
C ASN A 243 -18.08 -7.49 14.06
N LYS A 244 -19.11 -6.67 13.87
CA LYS A 244 -19.70 -6.38 12.56
C LYS A 244 -19.25 -5.02 11.98
N GLU A 245 -18.68 -4.14 12.80
CA GLU A 245 -18.37 -2.78 12.41
C GLU A 245 -16.90 -2.57 12.01
N TYR A 246 -16.64 -2.07 10.82
CA TYR A 246 -15.34 -1.51 10.47
C TYR A 246 -15.21 -0.11 11.10
N ALA A 247 -14.37 0.00 12.13
CA ALA A 247 -14.11 1.23 12.87
C ALA A 247 -12.64 1.33 13.32
N PRO A 248 -12.10 2.54 13.57
CA PRO A 248 -10.70 2.76 13.94
C PRO A 248 -10.17 1.97 15.14
N ASP A 249 -11.04 1.68 16.11
CA ASP A 249 -10.74 1.00 17.38
C ASP A 249 -10.94 -0.53 17.31
N LYS A 250 -11.57 -1.02 16.24
CA LYS A 250 -11.87 -2.45 16.02
C LYS A 250 -11.02 -3.07 14.93
N CYS A 251 -10.59 -2.24 13.98
CA CYS A 251 -9.77 -2.68 12.85
C CYS A 251 -8.27 -2.64 13.14
N CYS A 252 -7.53 -3.46 12.39
CA CYS A 252 -6.08 -3.43 12.31
C CYS A 252 -5.61 -3.63 10.86
N ILE A 253 -4.35 -3.32 10.59
CA ILE A 253 -3.69 -3.54 9.30
C ILE A 253 -2.76 -4.73 9.44
N LEU A 254 -2.86 -5.71 8.54
CA LEU A 254 -2.11 -6.96 8.54
C LEU A 254 -1.53 -7.23 7.15
N PRO A 255 -0.37 -7.90 7.05
CA PRO A 255 0.08 -8.50 5.80
C PRO A 255 -0.98 -9.44 5.22
N GLU A 256 -1.13 -9.45 3.90
CA GLU A 256 -2.13 -10.26 3.19
C GLU A 256 -2.02 -11.75 3.53
N THR A 257 -0.79 -12.24 3.73
CA THR A 257 -0.48 -13.59 4.24
C THR A 257 -1.20 -13.91 5.55
N ILE A 258 -1.04 -13.06 6.57
CA ILE A 258 -1.62 -13.27 7.89
C ILE A 258 -3.14 -13.16 7.80
N ASN A 259 -3.64 -12.14 7.11
CA ASN A 259 -5.07 -11.92 6.93
C ASN A 259 -5.76 -13.12 6.24
N SER A 260 -5.11 -13.72 5.24
CA SER A 260 -5.61 -14.91 4.54
C SER A 260 -5.66 -16.14 5.43
N ALA A 261 -4.62 -16.34 6.26
CA ALA A 261 -4.57 -17.43 7.24
C ALA A 261 -5.72 -17.32 8.25
N LEU A 262 -5.95 -16.13 8.81
CA LEU A 262 -7.07 -15.84 9.72
C LEU A 262 -8.44 -16.03 9.05
N ALA A 263 -8.61 -15.55 7.82
CA ALA A 263 -9.85 -15.72 7.06
C ALA A 263 -10.18 -17.20 6.83
N SER A 264 -9.17 -18.03 6.53
CA SER A 264 -9.35 -19.47 6.35
C SER A 264 -9.66 -20.23 7.65
N ALA A 265 -9.36 -19.66 8.81
CA ALA A 265 -9.68 -20.21 10.12
C ALA A 265 -11.08 -19.84 10.63
N THR A 266 -11.80 -18.96 9.91
CA THR A 266 -13.09 -18.38 10.34
C THR A 266 -14.21 -18.57 9.33
N LYS A 267 -13.89 -18.59 8.03
CA LYS A 267 -14.88 -18.65 6.96
C LYS A 267 -14.97 -20.04 6.35
N ARG A 268 -16.21 -20.51 6.18
CA ARG A 268 -16.49 -21.71 5.37
C ARG A 268 -16.50 -21.36 3.89
N ARG A 269 -15.96 -22.26 3.07
CA ARG A 269 -16.08 -22.21 1.60
C ARG A 269 -17.09 -23.27 1.12
N SER A 270 -18.34 -23.23 1.59
CA SER A 270 -19.39 -24.11 1.02
C SER A 270 -20.20 -23.35 -0.02
N ARG A 271 -20.43 -23.96 -1.18
CA ARG A 271 -21.29 -23.42 -2.26
C ARG A 271 -22.76 -23.84 -2.12
N TYR A 272 -23.10 -24.74 -1.19
CA TYR A 272 -24.42 -25.36 -1.10
C TYR A 272 -25.04 -25.15 0.28
N LYS A 273 -26.20 -24.48 0.32
CA LYS A 273 -26.97 -24.14 1.54
C LYS A 273 -27.61 -25.33 2.26
N SER A 274 -27.64 -26.52 1.65
CA SER A 274 -28.45 -27.66 2.11
C SER A 274 -27.65 -28.81 2.76
N ALA A 275 -26.34 -28.66 2.95
CA ALA A 275 -25.54 -29.68 3.63
C ALA A 275 -25.50 -29.45 5.15
N LYS A 276 -25.51 -30.55 5.92
CA LYS A 276 -25.21 -30.53 7.36
C LYS A 276 -23.93 -29.73 7.60
N VAL A 277 -24.00 -28.82 8.54
CA VAL A 277 -22.92 -27.89 8.87
C VAL A 277 -22.00 -28.54 9.90
N TYR A 278 -20.76 -28.82 9.50
CA TYR A 278 -19.70 -29.31 10.39
C TYR A 278 -18.78 -28.17 10.84
N ALA A 279 -17.97 -28.46 11.86
CA ALA A 279 -16.93 -27.58 12.35
C ALA A 279 -15.99 -27.12 11.23
N ILE A 280 -15.44 -25.92 11.35
CA ILE A 280 -14.50 -25.35 10.38
C ILE A 280 -13.34 -26.32 10.16
N GLY A 281 -13.01 -26.56 8.89
CA GLY A 281 -11.95 -27.49 8.50
C GLY A 281 -12.34 -28.97 8.56
N VAL A 282 -13.54 -29.33 9.01
CA VAL A 282 -14.02 -30.70 9.12
C VAL A 282 -15.00 -31.03 7.99
N ASP A 283 -14.90 -32.26 7.49
CA ASP A 283 -15.85 -32.90 6.59
C ASP A 283 -16.21 -34.30 7.11
N TYR A 284 -17.26 -34.88 6.54
CA TYR A 284 -17.70 -36.24 6.83
C TYR A 284 -17.68 -37.11 5.56
N ASP A 285 -17.05 -38.28 5.66
CA ASP A 285 -16.96 -39.28 4.60
C ASP A 285 -18.01 -40.37 4.81
N LYS A 286 -19.12 -40.26 4.07
CA LYS A 286 -20.25 -41.19 4.16
C LYS A 286 -19.88 -42.65 3.87
N ALA A 287 -18.87 -42.90 3.03
CA ALA A 287 -18.48 -44.26 2.69
C ALA A 287 -17.69 -44.96 3.80
N ARG A 288 -17.02 -44.17 4.65
CA ARG A 288 -16.22 -44.68 5.79
C ARG A 288 -16.92 -44.52 7.13
N ASP A 289 -18.01 -43.77 7.17
CA ASP A 289 -18.69 -43.36 8.40
C ASP A 289 -17.74 -42.67 9.40
N LYS A 290 -16.89 -41.77 8.88
CA LYS A 290 -15.82 -41.09 9.63
C LYS A 290 -15.77 -39.61 9.30
N PHE A 291 -15.36 -38.80 10.26
CA PHE A 291 -15.02 -37.40 10.09
C PHE A 291 -13.55 -37.25 9.70
N PHE A 292 -13.17 -36.17 9.04
CA PHE A 292 -11.77 -35.85 8.80
C PHE A 292 -11.54 -34.34 8.74
N ALA A 293 -10.34 -33.92 9.12
CA ALA A 293 -9.89 -32.56 8.95
C ALA A 293 -9.15 -32.36 7.63
N ARG A 294 -9.24 -31.14 7.10
CA ARG A 294 -8.49 -30.69 5.93
C ARG A 294 -7.95 -29.28 6.14
N ILE A 295 -6.72 -29.07 5.73
CA ILE A 295 -6.05 -27.78 5.81
C ILE A 295 -5.32 -27.51 4.49
N THR A 296 -5.26 -26.25 4.09
CA THR A 296 -4.31 -25.79 3.07
C THR A 296 -3.23 -25.03 3.83
N PRO A 297 -2.05 -25.64 4.03
CA PRO A 297 -0.99 -24.97 4.76
C PRO A 297 -0.56 -23.67 4.05
N PHE A 298 -0.17 -22.66 4.82
CA PHE A 298 0.28 -21.39 4.28
C PHE A 298 1.47 -21.58 3.34
N GLY A 299 1.44 -20.93 2.17
CA GLY A 299 2.47 -21.07 1.14
C GLY A 299 2.29 -22.31 0.26
N HIS A 300 1.24 -23.10 0.47
CA HIS A 300 0.88 -24.25 -0.36
C HIS A 300 -0.43 -24.02 -1.11
N ASP A 301 -0.52 -24.59 -2.31
CA ASP A 301 -1.68 -24.55 -3.20
C ASP A 301 -2.59 -25.77 -3.01
N LYS A 302 -2.09 -26.84 -2.39
CA LYS A 302 -2.81 -28.10 -2.21
C LYS A 302 -3.45 -28.20 -0.84
N GLN A 303 -4.70 -28.66 -0.84
CA GLN A 303 -5.39 -29.07 0.36
C GLN A 303 -4.89 -30.45 0.79
N VAL A 304 -4.53 -30.56 2.07
CA VAL A 304 -4.09 -31.80 2.71
C VAL A 304 -5.24 -32.32 3.56
N LYS A 305 -5.62 -33.57 3.35
CA LYS A 305 -6.47 -34.33 4.27
C LYS A 305 -5.59 -34.87 5.40
N LEU A 306 -6.02 -34.65 6.64
CA LEU A 306 -5.34 -35.15 7.83
C LEU A 306 -5.85 -36.57 8.13
N HIS A 307 -6.26 -36.85 9.37
CA HIS A 307 -6.72 -38.19 9.77
C HIS A 307 -8.24 -38.33 9.72
N TYR A 308 -8.68 -39.61 9.73
CA TYR A 308 -10.07 -39.98 9.91
C TYR A 308 -10.36 -40.25 11.38
N TRP A 309 -11.45 -39.67 11.88
CA TRP A 309 -11.90 -39.71 13.27
C TRP A 309 -13.34 -40.20 13.36
N ASP A 310 -13.72 -40.73 14.53
CA ASP A 310 -15.08 -41.21 14.78
C ASP A 310 -16.05 -40.05 15.08
N THR A 311 -15.52 -38.94 15.61
CA THR A 311 -16.32 -37.77 16.00
C THR A 311 -15.92 -36.48 15.27
N GLU A 312 -16.86 -35.55 15.16
CA GLU A 312 -16.62 -34.20 14.60
C GLU A 312 -15.62 -33.43 15.46
N GLU A 313 -15.72 -33.59 16.78
CA GLU A 313 -14.90 -32.92 17.78
C GLU A 313 -13.42 -33.32 17.66
N GLU A 314 -13.12 -34.61 17.51
CA GLU A 314 -11.75 -35.10 17.33
C GLU A 314 -11.11 -34.54 16.05
N ALA A 315 -11.84 -34.60 14.93
CA ALA A 315 -11.39 -34.01 13.67
C ALA A 315 -11.16 -32.49 13.83
N PHE A 316 -12.04 -31.79 14.54
CA PHE A 316 -11.88 -30.37 14.78
C PHE A 316 -10.67 -30.05 15.68
N GLN A 317 -10.40 -30.84 16.72
CA GLN A 317 -9.22 -30.63 17.57
C GLN A 317 -7.92 -30.79 16.79
N GLU A 318 -7.86 -31.75 15.87
CA GLU A 318 -6.74 -31.89 14.95
C GLU A 318 -6.60 -30.64 14.07
N TYR A 319 -7.68 -30.19 13.43
CA TYR A 319 -7.66 -28.95 12.63
C TYR A 319 -7.20 -27.74 13.46
N LYS A 320 -7.74 -27.56 14.67
CA LYS A 320 -7.40 -26.48 15.60
C LYS A 320 -5.91 -26.47 15.90
N LEU A 321 -5.34 -27.62 16.25
CA LEU A 321 -3.92 -27.76 16.55
C LEU A 321 -3.04 -27.29 15.38
N PHE A 322 -3.29 -27.81 14.18
CA PHE A 322 -2.50 -27.44 12.99
C PHE A 322 -2.67 -25.97 12.64
N LYS A 323 -3.91 -25.46 12.67
CA LYS A 323 -4.21 -24.10 12.24
C LYS A 323 -3.67 -23.04 13.21
N GLU A 324 -3.78 -23.26 14.51
CA GLU A 324 -3.18 -22.36 15.51
C GLU A 324 -1.64 -22.41 15.44
N SER A 325 -1.05 -23.58 15.22
CA SER A 325 0.40 -23.71 15.05
C SER A 325 0.90 -22.93 13.84
N GLU A 326 0.19 -23.01 12.71
CA GLU A 326 0.50 -22.20 11.52
C GLU A 326 0.42 -20.70 11.80
N ILE A 327 -0.63 -20.22 12.48
CA ILE A 327 -0.79 -18.81 12.84
C ILE A 327 0.36 -18.34 13.75
N ARG A 328 0.79 -19.17 14.72
CA ARG A 328 1.93 -18.86 15.60
C ARG A 328 3.25 -18.81 14.84
N VAL A 329 3.49 -19.73 13.90
CA VAL A 329 4.67 -19.70 13.01
C VAL A 329 4.68 -18.45 12.15
N LEU A 330 3.53 -18.07 11.59
CA LEU A 330 3.39 -16.80 10.86
C LEU A 330 3.68 -15.60 11.78
N ALA A 331 3.13 -15.56 12.99
CA ALA A 331 3.40 -14.47 13.93
C ALA A 331 4.91 -14.28 14.17
N LEU A 332 5.65 -15.38 14.39
CA LEU A 332 7.10 -15.36 14.56
C LEU A 332 7.84 -14.87 13.31
N ARG A 333 7.43 -15.31 12.10
CA ARG A 333 8.02 -14.87 10.84
C ARG A 333 7.93 -13.35 10.64
N TYR A 334 6.90 -12.72 11.21
CA TYR A 334 6.66 -11.27 11.10
C TYR A 334 7.03 -10.50 12.38
N ARG A 335 7.70 -11.13 13.37
CA ARG A 335 7.93 -10.54 14.70
C ARG A 335 8.49 -9.12 14.67
N ASP A 336 9.47 -8.89 13.80
CA ASP A 336 10.19 -7.60 13.70
C ASP A 336 9.52 -6.61 12.73
N LYS A 337 8.38 -7.00 12.14
CA LYS A 337 7.69 -6.24 11.09
C LYS A 337 6.29 -5.79 11.48
N ILE A 338 5.67 -6.42 12.48
CA ILE A 338 4.32 -6.09 12.94
C ILE A 338 4.36 -5.44 14.34
N PRO A 339 3.39 -4.55 14.66
CA PRO A 339 3.25 -4.01 16.01
C PRO A 339 3.04 -5.10 17.07
N ASP A 340 3.64 -4.91 18.26
CA ASP A 340 3.58 -5.89 19.37
C ASP A 340 2.15 -6.32 19.73
N ARG A 341 1.20 -5.37 19.73
CA ARG A 341 -0.22 -5.67 19.99
C ARG A 341 -0.82 -6.71 19.03
N LEU A 342 -0.37 -6.71 17.77
CA LEU A 342 -0.86 -7.65 16.76
C LEU A 342 -0.16 -9.00 16.91
N PHE A 343 1.14 -8.99 17.21
CA PHE A 343 1.89 -10.21 17.55
C PHE A 343 1.23 -10.94 18.72
N ASP A 344 0.95 -10.24 19.82
CA ASP A 344 0.30 -10.82 20.99
C ASP A 344 -1.08 -11.39 20.67
N ALA A 345 -1.87 -10.69 19.84
CA ALA A 345 -3.18 -11.16 19.41
C ALA A 345 -3.09 -12.45 18.57
N LEU A 346 -2.08 -12.56 17.70
CA LEU A 346 -1.85 -13.76 16.89
C LEU A 346 -1.38 -14.95 17.74
N ILE A 347 -0.48 -14.72 18.70
CA ILE A 347 0.00 -15.78 19.60
C ILE A 347 -1.14 -16.36 20.45
N LYS A 348 -2.06 -15.49 20.88
CA LYS A 348 -3.24 -15.84 21.69
C LYS A 348 -4.45 -16.26 20.85
N TYR A 349 -4.33 -16.30 19.52
CA TYR A 349 -5.46 -16.59 18.65
C TYR A 349 -5.96 -18.01 18.85
N GLU A 350 -7.27 -18.14 19.11
CA GLU A 350 -7.93 -19.43 19.31
C GLU A 350 -8.84 -19.77 18.11
N VAL A 351 -8.65 -20.93 17.49
CA VAL A 351 -9.56 -21.40 16.43
C VAL A 351 -10.83 -22.00 17.07
N ARG A 352 -12.00 -21.62 16.54
CA ARG A 352 -13.31 -22.07 17.03
C ARG A 352 -14.03 -22.92 15.98
N PRO A 353 -14.87 -23.88 16.40
CA PRO A 353 -15.50 -24.82 15.47
C PRO A 353 -16.54 -24.16 14.56
N TYR A 354 -17.18 -23.09 15.02
CA TYR A 354 -18.26 -22.43 14.29
C TYR A 354 -17.94 -20.94 14.09
N ASN A 355 -18.41 -20.39 12.97
CA ASN A 355 -18.21 -18.99 12.64
C ASN A 355 -19.02 -18.12 13.62
N PRO A 356 -18.44 -17.07 14.24
CA PRO A 356 -19.17 -16.19 15.15
C PRO A 356 -20.37 -15.47 14.53
N TYR A 357 -20.50 -15.47 13.20
CA TYR A 357 -21.63 -14.85 12.49
C TYR A 357 -22.76 -15.82 12.14
N GLU A 358 -22.59 -17.11 12.37
CA GLU A 358 -23.63 -18.11 12.11
C GLU A 358 -24.38 -18.38 13.42
N SER A 359 -25.64 -17.93 13.49
CA SER A 359 -26.56 -18.17 14.60
C SER A 359 -27.18 -19.55 14.55
#